data_AF-A0A671W4B5-F1
#
_entry.id   AF-A0A671W4B5-F1
#
_cell.length_a   1.000
_cell.length_b   1.000
_cell.length_c   1.000
_cell.angle_alpha   90.00
_cell.angle_beta   90.00
_cell.angle_gamma   90.00
#
_symmetry.space_group_name_H-M   'P 1'
#
loop_
_entity.id
_entity.type
_entity.pdbx_description
1 polymer ?
#
loop_
_entity_poly.entity_id
_entity_poly.type
_entity_poly.pdbx_seq_one_letter_code
_entity_poly.pdbx_strand_id
1 'polypeptide(L)'
;MLYGHGRQLFLNEKASINPLKVFDRRRAIEDIVTRIQDEKAGGVAIRTVKSFLSKIPSVVSGADIVQWLMKNLSIEDPAEAIHLGSLVAAHGYIFPISDHVLTLKDDGTLYRFQSPYFWPSNCWEPENTDYAIYLCKRTMQNKARLELADYEAENLARLQRAFARKWEFIFMQAEAQVKIDRKKDKAERKILDSQERAFWDVHRPVPGCVNTTEMDIRKCRREKNPHRVKKSVYGVPDDGQSQPTFSLLSLPRHQITFLNTQLDRHCMKVSKVADSLMSYTEQFMEYDPFVAAIEPSNPWLSDDTAFWDLEASRDPSQQRVKKWGFSLEEALKDPAGRDQFLKFLESEFSSENLRFWLAVQDLKRRPLQEVASRAQEIWQEFLAEGAPSSINLDSHSYERTSQNLKDPGRYSYEDAQEHIFKLMKSDSYARFLRSNIYQDLLLARKKVSCTH
;
A
#
# COMPACT_ATOMS: atom_id res chain seq x y z
N MET A 1 -5.23 42.25 29.65
CA MET A 1 -4.77 41.18 30.57
C MET A 1 -5.30 39.87 30.01
N LEU A 2 -4.53 39.14 29.20
CA LEU A 2 -3.44 38.20 29.52
C LEU A 2 -3.95 36.74 29.50
N TYR A 3 -3.54 36.01 28.43
CA TYR A 3 -3.22 34.57 28.29
C TYR A 3 -4.30 33.49 28.59
N GLY A 4 -4.36 32.35 27.88
CA GLY A 4 -3.37 31.83 26.94
C GLY A 4 -3.75 30.53 26.20
N HIS A 5 -2.90 30.27 25.21
CA HIS A 5 -2.42 29.00 24.65
C HIS A 5 -3.41 27.92 24.18
N GLY A 6 -3.34 27.65 22.86
CA GLY A 6 -3.87 26.45 22.24
C GLY A 6 -3.61 26.39 20.72
N ARG A 7 -2.42 26.79 20.24
CA ARG A 7 -2.00 26.51 18.85
C ARG A 7 -1.41 25.10 18.81
N GLN A 8 -2.26 24.10 18.54
CA GLN A 8 -1.79 22.77 18.13
C GLN A 8 -1.25 22.90 16.70
N LEU A 9 0.08 23.01 16.58
CA LEU A 9 0.79 22.93 15.31
C LEU A 9 0.66 21.50 14.76
N PHE A 10 -0.13 21.33 13.71
CA PHE A 10 -0.02 20.17 12.82
C PHE A 10 1.29 20.30 12.03
N LEU A 11 2.37 19.82 12.63
CA LEU A 11 3.67 19.67 11.98
C LEU A 11 3.67 18.38 11.15
N ASN A 12 3.67 18.58 9.83
CA ASN A 12 4.36 17.78 8.81
C ASN A 12 4.70 16.32 9.17
N GLU A 13 3.84 15.40 8.75
CA GLU A 13 4.25 14.03 8.46
C GLU A 13 5.05 14.05 7.14
N LYS A 14 6.36 14.29 7.23
CA LYS A 14 7.27 13.91 6.15
C LYS A 14 7.16 12.40 5.97
N ALA A 15 6.75 11.97 4.78
CA ALA A 15 6.78 10.58 4.32
C ALA A 15 8.23 10.10 4.16
N SER A 16 8.96 10.04 5.26
CA SER A 16 10.08 9.14 5.45
C SER A 16 9.53 8.01 6.29
N ILE A 17 9.54 6.77 5.79
CA ILE A 17 9.11 5.62 6.59
C ILE A 17 10.07 5.51 7.77
N ASN A 18 9.63 6.06 8.89
CA ASN A 18 10.34 6.12 10.16
C ASN A 18 10.59 4.67 10.61
N PRO A 19 11.82 4.26 10.95
CA PRO A 19 12.10 2.95 11.58
C PRO A 19 11.24 2.72 12.84
N LEU A 20 10.79 3.81 13.47
CA LEU A 20 9.82 3.82 14.56
C LEU A 20 8.48 3.15 14.22
N LYS A 21 7.96 3.25 12.98
CA LYS A 21 6.65 2.68 12.60
C LYS A 21 6.64 1.15 12.53
N VAL A 22 7.80 0.51 12.36
CA VAL A 22 7.94 -0.96 12.37
C VAL A 22 7.97 -1.48 13.80
N PHE A 23 8.68 -0.75 14.68
CA PHE A 23 8.64 -0.94 16.12
C PHE A 23 7.21 -0.77 16.67
N ASP A 24 6.45 0.16 16.10
CA ASP A 24 5.06 0.46 16.49
C ASP A 24 4.10 -0.71 16.23
N ARG A 25 4.22 -1.41 15.09
CA ARG A 25 3.32 -2.53 14.75
C ARG A 25 3.53 -3.77 15.63
N ARG A 26 4.79 -4.09 15.99
CA ARG A 26 5.07 -5.22 16.90
C ARG A 26 4.56 -4.92 18.30
N ARG A 27 4.71 -3.69 18.77
CA ARG A 27 4.15 -3.21 20.04
C ARG A 27 2.62 -3.30 20.07
N ALA A 28 1.94 -2.96 18.97
CA ALA A 28 0.49 -3.11 18.90
C ALA A 28 0.01 -4.56 19.08
N ILE A 29 0.72 -5.55 18.51
CA ILE A 29 0.40 -6.97 18.73
C ILE A 29 0.68 -7.37 20.19
N GLU A 30 1.79 -6.92 20.75
CA GLU A 30 2.18 -7.19 22.14
C GLU A 30 1.19 -6.62 23.14
N ASP A 31 0.65 -5.43 22.89
CA ASP A 31 -0.40 -4.83 23.68
C ASP A 31 -1.71 -5.63 23.62
N ILE A 32 -2.05 -6.18 22.45
CA ILE A 32 -3.19 -7.11 22.31
C ILE A 32 -2.93 -8.38 23.13
N VAL A 33 -1.77 -9.01 22.97
CA VAL A 33 -1.41 -10.25 23.66
C VAL A 33 -1.41 -10.05 25.18
N THR A 34 -0.89 -8.92 25.66
CA THR A 34 -0.89 -8.57 27.08
C THR A 34 -2.31 -8.42 27.62
N ARG A 35 -3.22 -7.77 26.86
CA ARG A 35 -4.63 -7.63 27.25
C ARG A 35 -5.38 -8.97 27.23
N ILE A 36 -5.09 -9.84 26.27
CA ILE A 36 -5.67 -11.19 26.23
C ILE A 36 -5.29 -11.96 27.51
N GLN A 37 -4.06 -11.83 27.99
CA GLN A 37 -3.57 -12.55 29.17
C GLN A 37 -4.06 -11.99 30.51
N ASP A 38 -4.58 -10.75 30.55
CA ASP A 38 -4.98 -10.10 31.80
C ASP A 38 -6.38 -10.56 32.25
N GLU A 39 -6.44 -11.67 32.97
CA GLU A 39 -7.70 -12.21 33.52
C GLU A 39 -8.48 -11.20 34.37
N LYS A 40 -7.79 -10.25 35.04
CA LYS A 40 -8.45 -9.25 35.88
C LYS A 40 -9.10 -8.14 35.05
N ALA A 41 -8.56 -7.86 33.87
CA ALA A 41 -9.09 -6.89 32.91
C ALA A 41 -10.03 -7.52 31.87
N GLY A 42 -10.52 -8.75 32.11
CA GLY A 42 -11.43 -9.44 31.17
C GLY A 42 -10.71 -10.20 30.04
N GLY A 43 -9.45 -10.55 30.25
CA GLY A 43 -8.68 -11.50 29.44
C GLY A 43 -9.28 -12.91 29.39
N VAL A 44 -8.66 -13.78 28.59
CA VAL A 44 -9.06 -15.19 28.48
C VAL A 44 -8.57 -15.98 29.69
N ALA A 45 -9.39 -16.92 30.16
CA ALA A 45 -9.05 -17.73 31.33
C ALA A 45 -7.96 -18.75 30.98
N ILE A 46 -6.80 -18.67 31.64
CA ILE A 46 -5.69 -19.61 31.46
C ILE A 46 -5.88 -20.78 32.43
N ARG A 47 -6.10 -21.98 31.89
CA ARG A 47 -6.53 -23.15 32.68
C ARG A 47 -5.53 -24.30 32.63
N THR A 48 -5.66 -25.20 33.59
CA THR A 48 -5.02 -26.52 33.53
C THR A 48 -6.05 -27.55 33.11
N VAL A 49 -5.89 -28.10 31.90
CA VAL A 49 -6.77 -29.15 31.38
C VAL A 49 -6.29 -30.52 31.89
N LYS A 50 -7.20 -31.27 32.52
CA LYS A 50 -6.96 -32.63 33.02
C LYS A 50 -7.74 -33.63 32.17
N SER A 51 -7.06 -34.68 31.73
CA SER A 51 -7.63 -35.86 31.10
C SER A 51 -7.14 -37.11 31.84
N PHE A 52 -7.71 -38.28 31.51
CA PHE A 52 -7.31 -39.56 32.11
C PHE A 52 -5.80 -39.85 31.96
N LEU A 53 -5.21 -39.46 30.82
CA LEU A 53 -3.81 -39.76 30.49
C LEU A 53 -2.85 -38.56 30.69
N SER A 54 -3.36 -37.34 30.83
CA SER A 54 -2.51 -36.15 30.86
C SER A 54 -3.08 -34.98 31.66
N LYS A 55 -2.18 -34.23 32.29
CA LYS A 55 -2.45 -32.92 32.90
C LYS A 55 -1.63 -31.88 32.13
N ILE A 56 -2.31 -30.94 31.47
CA ILE A 56 -1.71 -29.91 30.62
C ILE A 56 -1.95 -28.54 31.29
N PRO A 57 -0.94 -27.96 31.96
CA PRO A 57 -1.07 -26.68 32.65
C PRO A 57 -1.06 -25.51 31.68
N SER A 58 -1.53 -24.33 32.10
CA SER A 58 -1.36 -23.03 31.43
C SER A 58 -1.72 -23.01 29.94
N VAL A 59 -2.96 -23.39 29.61
CA VAL A 59 -3.50 -23.39 28.24
C VAL A 59 -4.81 -22.63 28.15
N VAL A 60 -5.14 -22.18 26.95
CA VAL A 60 -6.41 -21.54 26.58
C VAL A 60 -6.96 -22.21 25.31
N SER A 61 -8.29 -22.24 25.13
CA SER A 61 -8.87 -22.77 23.88
C SER A 61 -8.81 -21.74 22.75
N GLY A 62 -8.75 -22.21 21.51
CA GLY A 62 -8.77 -21.33 20.34
C GLY A 62 -10.06 -20.52 20.27
N ALA A 63 -11.20 -21.15 20.55
CA ALA A 63 -12.51 -20.47 20.63
C ALA A 63 -12.54 -19.32 21.65
N ASP A 64 -11.94 -19.49 22.83
CA ASP A 64 -11.87 -18.41 23.83
C ASP A 64 -11.06 -17.21 23.31
N ILE A 65 -9.97 -17.45 22.58
CA ILE A 65 -9.16 -16.39 21.97
C ILE A 65 -9.96 -15.66 20.89
N VAL A 66 -10.64 -16.39 19.99
CA VAL A 66 -11.45 -15.79 18.91
C VAL A 66 -12.58 -14.94 19.48
N GLN A 67 -13.33 -15.48 20.45
CA GLN A 67 -14.39 -14.74 21.14
C GLN A 67 -13.87 -13.48 21.82
N TRP A 68 -12.69 -13.56 22.46
CA TRP A 68 -12.07 -12.39 23.07
C TRP A 68 -11.70 -11.33 22.02
N LEU A 69 -11.12 -11.72 20.89
CA LEU A 69 -10.75 -10.80 19.80
C LEU A 69 -11.98 -10.09 19.24
N MET A 70 -13.04 -10.84 18.92
CA MET A 70 -14.30 -10.28 18.42
C MET A 70 -14.87 -9.24 19.37
N LYS A 71 -14.96 -9.58 20.66
CA LYS A 71 -15.54 -8.69 21.67
C LYS A 71 -14.70 -7.45 21.94
N ASN A 72 -13.39 -7.61 22.14
CA ASN A 72 -12.53 -6.52 22.65
C ASN A 72 -11.94 -5.64 21.56
N LEU A 73 -11.95 -6.11 20.30
CA LEU A 73 -11.52 -5.34 19.13
C LEU A 73 -12.71 -4.94 18.23
N SER A 74 -13.94 -5.23 18.64
CA SER A 74 -15.18 -4.95 17.90
C SER A 74 -15.16 -5.52 16.47
N ILE A 75 -14.69 -6.77 16.32
CA ILE A 75 -14.66 -7.46 15.03
C ILE A 75 -15.99 -8.19 14.86
N GLU A 76 -16.73 -7.81 13.82
CA GLU A 76 -18.06 -8.38 13.52
C GLU A 76 -17.97 -9.74 12.81
N ASP A 77 -17.03 -9.90 11.87
CA ASP A 77 -16.81 -11.13 11.12
C ASP A 77 -15.87 -12.10 11.87
N PRO A 78 -16.32 -13.30 12.27
CA PRO A 78 -15.45 -14.31 12.88
C PRO A 78 -14.23 -14.66 12.01
N ALA A 79 -14.35 -14.63 10.68
CA ALA A 79 -13.24 -14.95 9.79
C ALA A 79 -12.09 -13.93 9.91
N GLU A 80 -12.41 -12.64 10.10
CA GLU A 80 -11.41 -11.60 10.36
C GLU A 80 -10.72 -11.82 11.71
N ALA A 81 -11.46 -12.19 12.76
CA ALA A 81 -10.89 -12.47 14.08
C ALA A 81 -9.96 -13.70 14.06
N ILE A 82 -10.36 -14.78 13.36
CA ILE A 82 -9.53 -15.97 13.14
C ILE A 82 -8.28 -15.62 12.34
N HIS A 83 -8.42 -14.80 11.30
CA HIS A 83 -7.28 -14.35 10.48
C HIS A 83 -6.28 -13.55 11.32
N LEU A 84 -6.76 -12.55 12.07
CA LEU A 84 -5.92 -11.75 12.97
C LEU A 84 -5.22 -12.63 14.02
N GLY A 85 -5.97 -13.51 14.68
CA GLY A 85 -5.40 -14.43 15.66
C GLY A 85 -4.40 -15.41 15.05
N SER A 86 -4.61 -15.86 13.82
CA SER A 86 -3.65 -16.67 13.07
C SER A 86 -2.38 -15.89 12.72
N LEU A 87 -2.47 -14.59 12.43
CA LEU A 87 -1.29 -13.74 12.26
C LEU A 87 -0.53 -13.58 13.58
N VAL A 88 -1.22 -13.40 14.70
CA VAL A 88 -0.59 -13.36 16.04
C VAL A 88 0.13 -14.68 16.34
N ALA A 89 -0.47 -15.82 15.96
CA ALA A 89 0.13 -17.14 16.08
C ALA A 89 1.36 -17.31 15.18
N ALA A 90 1.26 -16.94 13.90
CA ALA A 90 2.34 -17.06 12.91
C ALA A 90 3.57 -16.19 13.24
N HIS A 91 3.40 -15.13 14.03
CA HIS A 91 4.50 -14.33 14.57
C HIS A 91 5.04 -14.87 15.91
N GLY A 92 4.47 -15.97 16.42
CA GLY A 92 4.97 -16.69 17.59
C GLY A 92 4.55 -16.11 18.93
N TYR A 93 3.53 -15.26 19.00
CA TYR A 93 3.05 -14.73 20.30
C TYR A 93 2.12 -15.73 21.02
N ILE A 94 1.39 -16.53 20.25
CA ILE A 94 0.60 -17.68 20.71
C ILE A 94 0.93 -18.89 19.83
N PHE A 95 0.79 -20.10 20.36
CA PHE A 95 1.08 -21.29 19.57
C PHE A 95 0.23 -22.49 20.01
N PRO A 96 -0.20 -23.37 19.07
CA PRO A 96 -0.89 -24.59 19.41
C PRO A 96 0.07 -25.57 20.09
N ILE A 97 -0.40 -26.26 21.13
CA ILE A 97 0.48 -27.15 21.90
C ILE A 97 0.85 -28.45 21.17
N SER A 98 0.01 -28.87 20.21
CA SER A 98 0.05 -30.19 19.56
C SER A 98 0.40 -30.14 18.08
N ASP A 99 0.69 -28.96 17.52
CA ASP A 99 0.95 -28.76 16.10
C ASP A 99 2.17 -27.85 15.90
N HIS A 100 2.93 -28.07 14.83
CA HIS A 100 4.04 -27.22 14.38
C HIS A 100 3.57 -26.08 13.48
N VAL A 101 2.36 -26.19 12.89
CA VAL A 101 1.77 -25.11 12.08
C VAL A 101 1.16 -24.06 13.00
N LEU A 102 1.69 -22.84 12.95
CA LEU A 102 1.30 -21.73 13.81
C LEU A 102 0.05 -21.00 13.28
N THR A 103 -1.13 -21.60 13.45
CA THR A 103 -2.43 -21.01 13.08
C THR A 103 -3.44 -21.09 14.22
N LEU A 104 -4.41 -20.17 14.24
CA LEU A 104 -5.52 -20.17 15.19
C LEU A 104 -6.72 -20.91 14.61
N LYS A 105 -7.34 -21.80 15.39
CA LYS A 105 -8.58 -22.51 15.06
C LYS A 105 -9.67 -22.09 16.04
N ASP A 106 -10.87 -21.83 15.51
CA ASP A 106 -12.05 -21.50 16.33
C ASP A 106 -12.72 -22.78 16.86
N ASP A 107 -11.99 -23.50 17.71
CA ASP A 107 -12.44 -24.76 18.29
C ASP A 107 -11.77 -25.00 19.67
N GLY A 108 -11.90 -26.23 20.18
CA GLY A 108 -11.29 -26.66 21.45
C GLY A 108 -9.77 -26.88 21.40
N THR A 109 -9.09 -26.58 20.29
CA THR A 109 -7.63 -26.70 20.18
C THR A 109 -6.96 -25.84 21.24
N LEU A 110 -5.95 -26.40 21.91
CA LEU A 110 -5.30 -25.76 23.04
C LEU A 110 -4.06 -24.97 22.61
N TYR A 111 -3.99 -23.72 23.05
CA TYR A 111 -2.93 -22.77 22.79
C TYR A 111 -2.18 -22.39 24.07
N ARG A 112 -0.95 -21.92 23.89
CA ARG A 112 -0.15 -21.27 24.93
C ARG A 112 0.29 -19.91 24.46
N PHE A 113 0.50 -19.02 25.42
CA PHE A 113 1.22 -17.78 25.19
C PHE A 113 2.74 -18.00 25.22
N GLN A 114 3.42 -17.31 24.32
CA GLN A 114 4.87 -17.29 24.26
C GLN A 114 5.47 -16.39 25.34
N SER A 115 6.63 -16.80 25.86
CA SER A 115 7.42 -15.99 26.77
C SER A 115 7.88 -14.70 26.08
N PRO A 116 7.80 -13.52 26.75
CA PRO A 116 8.31 -12.26 26.20
C PRO A 116 9.78 -12.32 25.75
N TYR A 117 10.58 -13.23 26.34
CA TYR A 117 11.94 -13.48 25.89
C TYR A 117 12.02 -13.88 24.40
N PHE A 118 11.08 -14.70 23.93
CA PHE A 118 11.03 -15.20 22.55
C PHE A 118 10.22 -14.31 21.61
N TRP A 119 9.76 -13.12 22.04
CA TRP A 119 8.99 -12.25 21.17
C TRP A 119 9.82 -11.69 20.00
N PRO A 120 9.23 -11.55 18.79
CA PRO A 120 9.93 -11.00 17.63
C PRO A 120 10.49 -9.58 17.80
N SER A 121 9.94 -8.78 18.73
CA SER A 121 10.44 -7.43 19.05
C SER A 121 11.87 -7.43 19.58
N ASN A 122 12.32 -8.53 20.18
CA ASN A 122 13.71 -8.72 20.61
C ASN A 122 14.68 -8.91 19.43
N CYS A 123 14.19 -8.85 18.18
CA CYS A 123 14.98 -8.91 16.96
C CYS A 123 15.89 -10.15 16.86
N TRP A 124 15.35 -11.31 17.21
CA TRP A 124 16.03 -12.59 17.10
C TRP A 124 16.51 -12.88 15.68
N GLU A 125 17.79 -13.24 15.55
CA GLU A 125 18.42 -13.74 14.32
C GLU A 125 19.16 -15.05 14.62
N PRO A 126 18.43 -16.15 14.92
CA PRO A 126 19.04 -17.38 15.38
C PRO A 126 19.86 -18.07 14.29
N GLU A 127 21.07 -18.49 14.65
CA GLU A 127 22.00 -19.12 13.73
C GLU A 127 21.65 -20.59 13.46
N ASN A 128 22.25 -21.15 12.41
CA ASN A 128 22.12 -22.58 12.14
C ASN A 128 22.80 -23.45 13.20
N THR A 129 23.81 -22.92 13.91
CA THR A 129 24.45 -23.61 15.05
C THR A 129 23.45 -23.79 16.20
N ASP A 130 22.69 -22.74 16.53
CA ASP A 130 21.67 -22.79 17.59
C ASP A 130 20.57 -23.81 17.27
N TYR A 131 20.14 -23.85 16.00
CA TYR A 131 19.13 -24.82 15.56
C TYR A 131 19.65 -26.25 15.61
N ALA A 132 20.92 -26.48 15.27
CA ALA A 132 21.55 -27.79 15.38
C ALA A 132 21.62 -28.26 16.84
N ILE A 133 21.94 -27.38 17.78
CA ILE A 133 21.94 -27.68 19.22
C ILE A 133 20.52 -28.05 19.67
N TYR A 134 19.50 -27.28 19.27
CA TYR A 134 18.11 -27.56 19.59
C TYR A 134 17.63 -28.94 19.10
N LEU A 135 17.86 -29.24 17.82
CA LEU A 135 17.47 -30.53 17.23
C LEU A 135 18.25 -31.69 17.87
N CYS A 136 19.56 -31.53 18.08
CA CYS A 136 20.38 -32.51 18.77
C CYS A 136 19.85 -32.77 20.19
N LYS A 137 19.57 -31.71 20.97
CA LYS A 137 18.98 -31.80 22.31
C LYS A 137 17.68 -32.59 22.30
N ARG A 138 16.80 -32.39 21.33
CA ARG A 138 15.53 -33.13 21.21
C ARG A 138 15.73 -34.63 21.01
N THR A 139 16.65 -35.01 20.12
CA THR A 139 16.95 -36.45 19.88
C THR A 139 17.47 -37.16 21.13
N MET A 140 18.16 -36.45 22.04
CA MET A 140 18.73 -37.03 23.26
C MET A 140 17.70 -37.28 24.38
N GLN A 141 16.48 -36.76 24.26
CA GLN A 141 15.49 -36.86 25.34
C GLN A 141 14.67 -38.15 25.34
N ASN A 142 14.68 -38.93 24.24
CA ASN A 142 13.96 -40.21 24.10
C ASN A 142 12.50 -40.16 24.58
N LYS A 143 11.74 -39.16 24.12
CA LYS A 143 10.31 -39.00 24.42
C LYS A 143 9.54 -38.82 23.12
N ALA A 144 8.46 -39.59 22.93
CA ALA A 144 7.60 -39.50 21.75
C ALA A 144 7.16 -38.06 21.41
N ARG A 145 6.75 -37.27 22.42
CA ARG A 145 6.34 -35.86 22.24
C ARG A 145 7.45 -34.91 21.75
N LEU A 146 8.71 -35.35 21.73
CA LEU A 146 9.88 -34.57 21.32
C LEU A 146 10.56 -35.18 20.09
N GLU A 147 10.03 -36.28 19.54
CA GLU A 147 10.50 -36.87 18.30
C GLU A 147 10.50 -35.82 17.20
N LEU A 148 11.51 -35.87 16.35
CA LEU A 148 11.64 -34.94 15.24
C LEU A 148 10.59 -35.28 14.18
N ALA A 149 9.92 -34.26 13.67
CA ALA A 149 9.16 -34.42 12.43
C ALA A 149 10.11 -34.69 11.25
N ASP A 150 9.59 -35.22 10.15
CA ASP A 150 10.42 -35.60 8.99
C ASP A 150 11.27 -34.44 8.45
N TYR A 151 10.68 -33.23 8.34
CA TYR A 151 11.40 -32.04 7.89
C TYR A 151 12.48 -31.59 8.89
N GLU A 152 12.28 -31.82 10.20
CA GLU A 152 13.26 -31.53 11.23
C GLU A 152 14.42 -32.52 11.19
N ALA A 153 14.13 -33.81 10.95
CA ALA A 153 15.14 -34.84 10.76
C ALA A 153 15.99 -34.59 9.51
N GLU A 154 15.38 -34.18 8.40
CA GLU A 154 16.09 -33.77 7.18
C GLU A 154 16.99 -32.55 7.44
N ASN A 155 16.47 -31.54 8.16
CA ASN A 155 17.24 -30.38 8.58
C ASN A 155 18.43 -30.77 9.46
N LEU A 156 18.23 -31.66 10.43
CA LEU A 156 19.30 -32.17 11.28
C LEU A 156 20.39 -32.85 10.45
N ALA A 157 20.01 -33.73 9.51
CA ALA A 157 20.95 -34.42 8.63
C ALA A 157 21.75 -33.43 7.76
N ARG A 158 21.12 -32.35 7.28
CA ARG A 158 21.81 -31.27 6.55
C ARG A 158 22.79 -30.51 7.44
N LEU A 159 22.41 -30.20 8.67
CA LEU A 159 23.25 -29.48 9.64
C LEU A 159 24.43 -30.34 10.09
N GLN A 160 24.25 -31.64 10.31
CA GLN A 160 25.32 -32.59 10.60
C GLN A 160 26.38 -32.61 9.48
N ARG A 161 25.94 -32.61 8.22
CA ARG A 161 26.84 -32.50 7.06
C ARG A 161 27.56 -31.16 7.04
N ALA A 162 26.85 -30.05 7.25
CA ALA A 162 27.43 -28.70 7.22
C ALA A 162 28.42 -28.44 8.37
N PHE A 163 28.17 -29.02 9.54
CA PHE A 163 28.95 -28.79 10.76
C PHE A 163 29.76 -30.02 11.21
N ALA A 164 30.07 -30.95 10.31
CA ALA A 164 30.73 -32.22 10.64
C ALA A 164 31.98 -32.05 11.54
N ARG A 165 32.83 -31.04 11.27
CA ARG A 165 34.04 -30.75 12.05
C ARG A 165 33.80 -30.12 13.42
N LYS A 166 32.61 -29.55 13.65
CA LYS A 166 32.22 -28.90 14.90
C LYS A 166 31.14 -29.68 15.66
N TRP A 167 30.75 -30.87 15.16
CA TRP A 167 29.61 -31.61 15.68
C TRP A 167 29.78 -32.04 17.13
N GLU A 168 30.99 -32.40 17.55
CA GLU A 168 31.28 -32.75 18.95
C GLU A 168 30.97 -31.59 19.92
N PHE A 169 31.28 -30.35 19.53
CA PHE A 169 30.96 -29.17 20.33
C PHE A 169 29.44 -28.93 20.41
N ILE A 170 28.73 -29.10 19.29
CA ILE A 170 27.26 -29.00 19.23
C ILE A 170 26.63 -30.05 20.16
N PHE A 171 27.11 -31.29 20.10
CA PHE A 171 26.65 -32.38 20.94
C PHE A 171 26.90 -32.10 22.43
N MET A 172 28.11 -31.63 22.78
CA MET A 172 28.47 -31.30 24.15
C MET A 172 27.60 -30.17 24.72
N GLN A 173 27.31 -29.14 23.92
CA GLN A 173 26.40 -28.06 24.32
C GLN A 173 24.96 -28.55 24.49
N ALA A 174 24.46 -29.39 23.57
CA ALA A 174 23.14 -30.00 23.69
C ALA A 174 23.03 -30.85 24.96
N GLU A 175 24.05 -31.67 25.25
CA GLU A 175 24.10 -32.51 26.46
C GLU A 175 24.07 -31.66 27.75
N ALA A 176 24.85 -30.58 27.78
CA ALA A 176 24.87 -29.66 28.92
C ALA A 176 23.49 -29.02 29.16
N GLN A 177 22.78 -28.61 28.10
CA GLN A 177 21.41 -28.11 28.20
C GLN A 177 20.44 -29.18 28.71
N VAL A 178 20.52 -30.43 28.21
CA VAL A 178 19.69 -31.55 28.73
C VAL A 178 19.91 -31.75 30.23
N LYS A 179 21.17 -31.68 30.71
CA LYS A 179 21.50 -31.81 32.14
C LYS A 179 20.85 -30.70 32.97
N ILE A 180 20.81 -29.47 32.45
CA ILE A 180 20.13 -28.34 33.11
C ILE A 180 18.62 -28.57 33.11
N ASP A 181 18.02 -28.94 31.98
CA ASP A 181 16.57 -29.15 31.86
C ASP A 181 16.05 -30.31 32.71
N ARG A 182 16.89 -31.32 32.99
CA ARG A 182 16.55 -32.42 33.90
C ARG A 182 16.39 -31.98 35.36
N LYS A 183 17.00 -30.86 35.77
CA LYS A 183 16.87 -30.30 37.13
C LYS A 183 15.52 -29.60 37.35
N LYS A 184 14.85 -29.19 36.27
CA LYS A 184 13.53 -28.54 36.32
C LYS A 184 12.42 -29.56 36.57
N ASP A 185 11.34 -29.11 37.20
CA ASP A 185 10.20 -29.98 37.43
C ASP A 185 9.56 -30.42 36.09
N LYS A 186 8.73 -31.47 36.15
CA LYS A 186 8.16 -32.09 34.94
C LYS A 186 7.20 -31.17 34.19
N ALA A 187 6.45 -30.33 34.90
CA ALA A 187 5.46 -29.43 34.33
C ALA A 187 6.13 -28.21 33.71
N GLU A 188 7.03 -27.56 34.45
CA GLU A 188 7.83 -26.43 33.98
C GLU A 188 8.62 -26.80 32.72
N ARG A 189 9.33 -27.93 32.74
CA ARG A 189 10.09 -28.41 31.58
C ARG A 189 9.21 -28.63 30.35
N LYS A 190 7.98 -29.14 30.51
CA LYS A 190 7.06 -29.30 29.38
C LYS A 190 6.66 -27.95 28.76
N ILE A 191 6.48 -26.92 29.58
CA ILE A 191 6.15 -25.57 29.11
C ILE A 191 7.34 -24.99 28.35
N LEU A 192 8.53 -25.03 28.94
CA LEU A 192 9.75 -24.50 28.33
C LEU A 192 10.10 -25.22 27.02
N ASP A 193 10.01 -26.55 26.98
CA ASP A 193 10.20 -27.32 25.74
C ASP A 193 9.24 -26.85 24.63
N SER A 194 7.97 -26.58 24.98
CA SER A 194 6.96 -26.14 24.01
C SER A 194 7.14 -24.69 23.54
N GLN A 195 7.63 -23.80 24.42
CA GLN A 195 7.95 -22.41 24.08
C GLN A 195 9.17 -22.33 23.16
N GLU A 196 10.20 -23.11 23.42
CA GLU A 196 11.38 -23.21 22.55
C GLU A 196 11.03 -23.84 21.20
N ARG A 197 10.15 -24.86 21.17
CA ARG A 197 9.60 -25.38 19.91
C ARG A 197 8.90 -24.28 19.11
N ALA A 198 7.98 -23.56 19.72
CA ALA A 198 7.22 -22.51 19.04
C ALA A 198 8.13 -21.37 18.52
N PHE A 199 9.22 -21.05 19.22
CA PHE A 199 10.24 -20.13 18.72
C PHE A 199 10.84 -20.66 17.40
N TRP A 200 11.24 -21.94 17.36
CA TRP A 200 11.79 -22.53 16.14
C TRP A 200 10.75 -22.71 15.03
N ASP A 201 9.48 -22.92 15.35
CA ASP A 201 8.41 -22.97 14.34
C ASP A 201 8.22 -21.62 13.61
N VAL A 202 8.58 -20.49 14.24
CA VAL A 202 8.64 -19.17 13.56
C VAL A 202 9.89 -19.05 12.68
N HIS A 203 11.06 -19.40 13.23
CA HIS A 203 12.35 -19.13 12.59
C HIS A 203 12.80 -20.20 11.59
N ARG A 204 12.23 -21.40 11.66
CA ARG A 204 12.46 -22.56 10.80
C ARG A 204 11.10 -23.24 10.55
N PRO A 205 10.18 -22.55 9.86
CA PRO A 205 8.80 -23.00 9.72
C PRO A 205 8.68 -24.30 8.94
N VAL A 206 7.57 -25.00 9.16
CA VAL A 206 7.19 -26.19 8.38
C VAL A 206 7.20 -25.84 6.88
N PRO A 207 7.76 -26.68 6.00
CA PRO A 207 7.74 -26.45 4.56
C PRO A 207 6.31 -26.16 4.04
N GLY A 208 6.17 -25.10 3.25
CA GLY A 208 4.88 -24.61 2.75
C GLY A 208 4.22 -23.53 3.60
N CYS A 209 4.65 -23.33 4.86
CA CYS A 209 4.23 -22.19 5.67
C CYS A 209 4.96 -20.90 5.28
N VAL A 210 4.27 -19.77 5.45
CA VAL A 210 4.87 -18.44 5.25
C VAL A 210 5.93 -18.18 6.31
N ASN A 211 7.12 -17.78 5.88
CA ASN A 211 8.18 -17.35 6.80
C ASN A 211 7.98 -15.88 7.20
N THR A 212 7.38 -15.67 8.38
CA THR A 212 7.07 -14.33 8.91
C THR A 212 8.30 -13.50 9.27
N THR A 213 9.50 -14.11 9.28
CA THR A 213 10.76 -13.41 9.52
C THR A 213 11.35 -12.76 8.27
N GLU A 214 10.81 -13.06 7.08
CA GLU A 214 11.28 -12.45 5.83
C GLU A 214 10.87 -10.98 5.74
N MET A 215 11.80 -10.14 5.28
CA MET A 215 11.62 -8.70 5.18
C MET A 215 11.82 -8.22 3.74
N ASP A 216 11.01 -7.24 3.34
CA ASP A 216 11.14 -6.56 2.05
C ASP A 216 12.54 -5.93 1.89
N ILE A 217 13.16 -6.12 0.74
CA ILE A 217 14.53 -5.66 0.47
C ILE A 217 14.71 -4.13 0.63
N ARG A 218 13.69 -3.35 0.28
CA ARG A 218 13.71 -1.89 0.44
C ARG A 218 13.68 -1.52 1.92
N LYS A 219 12.98 -2.31 2.75
CA LYS A 219 12.96 -2.14 4.19
C LYS A 219 14.32 -2.46 4.83
N CYS A 220 14.96 -3.56 4.43
CA CYS A 220 16.31 -3.91 4.89
C CYS A 220 17.33 -2.80 4.60
N ARG A 221 17.28 -2.20 3.39
CA ARG A 221 18.16 -1.08 3.01
C ARG A 221 17.90 0.19 3.85
N ARG A 222 16.63 0.53 4.10
CA ARG A 222 16.23 1.73 4.86
C ARG A 222 16.58 1.65 6.34
N GLU A 223 16.52 0.47 6.94
CA GLU A 223 16.87 0.26 8.35
C GLU A 223 18.38 0.39 8.62
N LYS A 224 19.22 0.72 7.60
CA LYS A 224 20.68 0.80 7.69
C LYS A 224 21.29 -0.40 8.41
N ASN A 225 20.72 -1.58 8.15
CA ASN A 225 21.13 -2.82 8.76
C ASN A 225 21.73 -3.73 7.68
N PRO A 226 22.98 -3.47 7.23
CA PRO A 226 23.61 -4.16 6.10
C PRO A 226 23.78 -5.67 6.30
N HIS A 227 23.59 -6.19 7.52
CA HIS A 227 23.60 -7.62 7.83
C HIS A 227 22.28 -8.34 7.48
N ARG A 228 21.15 -7.63 7.34
CA ARG A 228 19.83 -8.21 6.98
C ARG A 228 19.62 -8.47 5.50
N VAL A 229 20.48 -7.94 4.64
CA VAL A 229 20.51 -8.35 3.24
C VAL A 229 21.25 -9.68 3.21
N LYS A 230 20.52 -10.79 3.02
CA LYS A 230 21.16 -12.09 2.75
C LYS A 230 22.21 -11.87 1.66
N LYS A 231 23.51 -11.97 2.02
CA LYS A 231 24.58 -11.98 1.02
C LYS A 231 24.36 -13.25 0.21
N SER A 232 23.79 -13.10 -0.98
CA SER A 232 23.79 -14.15 -1.98
C SER A 232 25.24 -14.59 -2.17
N VAL A 233 25.47 -15.91 -2.22
CA VAL A 233 26.80 -16.51 -2.48
C VAL A 233 27.39 -16.04 -3.82
N TYR A 234 26.56 -15.48 -4.71
CA TYR A 234 26.94 -14.95 -6.02
C TYR A 234 26.90 -13.41 -6.12
N GLY A 235 26.84 -12.68 -5.01
CA GLY A 235 26.81 -11.22 -5.00
C GLY A 235 28.20 -10.58 -5.21
N VAL A 236 28.34 -9.78 -6.27
CA VAL A 236 29.51 -8.91 -6.52
C VAL A 236 29.70 -7.93 -5.35
N PRO A 237 30.95 -7.59 -4.94
CA PRO A 237 31.18 -6.60 -3.90
C PRO A 237 30.67 -5.22 -4.35
N ASP A 238 29.78 -4.61 -3.58
CA ASP A 238 29.34 -3.21 -3.79
C ASP A 238 30.35 -2.30 -3.10
N ASP A 239 31.11 -1.53 -3.89
CA ASP A 239 32.01 -0.49 -3.39
C ASP A 239 31.18 0.58 -2.68
N GLY A 240 31.46 0.77 -1.39
CA GLY A 240 30.76 1.71 -0.54
C GLY A 240 30.88 3.15 -1.04
N GLN A 241 29.88 3.64 -1.77
CA GLN A 241 29.67 5.08 -1.92
C GLN A 241 29.15 5.65 -0.61
N SER A 242 30.07 6.16 0.21
CA SER A 242 29.79 7.12 1.26
C SER A 242 29.00 8.29 0.69
N GLN A 243 27.73 8.46 1.10
CA GLN A 243 26.98 9.66 0.78
C GLN A 243 27.72 10.91 1.32
N PRO A 244 27.82 12.00 0.56
CA PRO A 244 28.36 13.24 1.07
C PRO A 244 27.42 13.78 2.14
N THR A 245 27.96 13.97 3.35
CA THR A 245 27.31 14.72 4.43
C THR A 245 26.94 16.11 3.91
N PHE A 246 25.65 16.35 3.68
CA PHE A 246 25.10 17.67 3.39
C PHE A 246 25.59 18.65 4.45
N SER A 247 26.28 19.72 4.04
CA SER A 247 26.84 20.72 4.94
C SER A 247 25.74 21.34 5.81
N LEU A 248 25.83 21.10 7.13
CA LEU A 248 24.91 21.54 8.19
C LEU A 248 24.62 23.05 8.20
N LEU A 249 25.49 23.86 7.58
CA LEU A 249 25.36 25.32 7.51
C LEU A 249 24.29 25.81 6.52
N SER A 250 23.83 24.95 5.61
CA SER A 250 22.80 25.29 4.61
C SER A 250 21.36 24.97 5.05
N LEU A 251 21.20 24.16 6.11
CA LEU A 251 19.90 23.66 6.58
C LEU A 251 18.90 24.79 6.95
N PRO A 252 19.29 25.82 7.73
CA PRO A 252 18.35 26.84 8.18
C PRO A 252 17.80 27.68 7.03
N ARG A 253 18.63 28.02 6.04
CA ARG A 253 18.20 28.80 4.87
C ARG A 253 17.20 28.02 4.01
N HIS A 254 17.47 26.74 3.74
CA HIS A 254 16.52 25.88 3.03
C HIS A 254 15.20 25.72 3.78
N GLN A 255 15.26 25.61 5.11
CA GLN A 255 14.06 25.52 5.94
C GLN A 255 13.24 26.81 5.91
N ILE A 256 13.88 27.98 5.97
CA ILE A 256 13.21 29.28 5.85
C ILE A 256 12.56 29.42 4.46
N THR A 257 13.29 29.14 3.38
CA THR A 257 12.74 29.16 2.01
C THR A 257 11.54 28.22 1.89
N PHE A 258 11.65 26.99 2.39
CA PHE A 258 10.56 26.03 2.39
C PHE A 258 9.32 26.54 3.13
N LEU A 259 9.50 27.10 4.33
CA LEU A 259 8.40 27.62 5.15
C LEU A 259 7.74 28.85 4.51
N ASN A 260 8.52 29.75 3.93
CA ASN A 260 7.97 30.90 3.18
C ASN A 260 7.12 30.41 2.01
N THR A 261 7.61 29.45 1.23
CA THR A 261 6.80 28.83 0.16
C THR A 261 5.54 28.14 0.68
N GLN A 262 5.51 27.63 1.91
CA GLN A 262 4.27 27.09 2.50
C GLN A 262 3.29 28.20 2.90
N LEU A 263 3.79 29.34 3.39
CA LEU A 263 2.95 30.48 3.79
C LEU A 263 2.30 31.17 2.58
N ASP A 264 3.00 31.20 1.44
CA ASP A 264 2.50 31.80 0.20
C ASP A 264 1.41 30.94 -0.49
N ARG A 265 1.22 29.69 -0.05
CA ARG A 265 0.17 28.82 -0.61
C ARG A 265 -1.21 29.29 -0.16
N HIS A 266 -2.06 29.62 -1.14
CA HIS A 266 -3.47 29.88 -0.88
C HIS A 266 -4.17 28.62 -0.38
N CYS A 267 -4.65 28.67 0.86
CA CYS A 267 -5.40 27.59 1.48
C CYS A 267 -6.91 27.87 1.43
N MET A 268 -7.70 26.81 1.24
CA MET A 268 -9.16 26.85 1.36
C MET A 268 -9.60 26.41 2.75
N LYS A 269 -10.76 26.90 3.21
CA LYS A 269 -11.39 26.42 4.45
C LYS A 269 -11.77 24.95 4.29
N VAL A 270 -11.55 24.14 5.33
CA VAL A 270 -11.89 22.70 5.33
C VAL A 270 -13.35 22.46 4.96
N SER A 271 -14.28 23.28 5.44
CA SER A 271 -15.70 23.18 5.05
C SER A 271 -15.91 23.31 3.55
N LYS A 272 -15.23 24.26 2.89
CA LYS A 272 -15.32 24.44 1.43
C LYS A 272 -14.69 23.28 0.66
N VAL A 273 -13.61 22.72 1.18
CA VAL A 273 -12.99 21.51 0.59
C VAL A 273 -13.94 20.33 0.73
N ALA A 274 -14.53 20.11 1.91
CA ALA A 274 -15.49 19.03 2.15
C ALA A 274 -16.72 19.15 1.23
N ASP A 275 -17.36 20.32 1.19
CA ASP A 275 -18.51 20.59 0.33
C ASP A 275 -18.17 20.26 -1.14
N SER A 276 -17.02 20.72 -1.63
CA SER A 276 -16.58 20.48 -3.00
C SER A 276 -16.32 19.01 -3.31
N LEU A 277 -15.69 18.27 -2.38
CA LEU A 277 -15.41 16.84 -2.57
C LEU A 277 -16.70 16.02 -2.53
N MET A 278 -17.63 16.35 -1.65
CA MET A 278 -18.94 15.70 -1.57
C MET A 278 -19.73 15.91 -2.85
N SER A 279 -19.89 17.16 -3.31
CA SER A 279 -20.63 17.45 -4.54
C SER A 279 -19.98 16.81 -5.78
N TYR A 280 -18.65 16.78 -5.87
CA TYR A 280 -17.97 16.06 -6.94
C TYR A 280 -18.27 14.55 -6.89
N THR A 281 -18.19 13.95 -5.70
CA THR A 281 -18.48 12.51 -5.53
C THR A 281 -19.93 12.19 -5.89
N GLU A 282 -20.89 12.98 -5.43
CA GLU A 282 -22.31 12.83 -5.75
C GLU A 282 -22.57 12.94 -7.25
N GLN A 283 -21.93 13.89 -7.93
CA GLN A 283 -22.05 14.09 -9.37
C GLN A 283 -21.58 12.87 -10.19
N PHE A 284 -20.56 12.16 -9.71
CA PHE A 284 -19.98 11.00 -10.40
C PHE A 284 -20.49 9.64 -9.88
N MET A 285 -21.32 9.62 -8.82
CA MET A 285 -21.79 8.39 -8.17
C MET A 285 -22.52 7.45 -9.13
N GLU A 286 -23.36 7.98 -10.03
CA GLU A 286 -24.08 7.19 -11.06
C GLU A 286 -23.14 6.49 -12.06
N TYR A 287 -21.87 6.89 -12.11
CA TYR A 287 -20.88 6.37 -13.04
C TYR A 287 -19.80 5.51 -12.36
N ASP A 288 -19.93 5.27 -11.05
CA ASP A 288 -19.03 4.40 -10.31
C ASP A 288 -19.52 2.93 -10.41
N PRO A 289 -18.76 2.04 -11.08
CA PRO A 289 -19.09 0.62 -11.21
C PRO A 289 -19.29 -0.15 -9.89
N PHE A 290 -18.75 0.36 -8.78
CA PHE A 290 -18.85 -0.27 -7.47
C PHE A 290 -20.09 0.14 -6.70
N VAL A 291 -20.72 1.26 -7.07
CA VAL A 291 -21.87 1.84 -6.37
C VAL A 291 -23.14 1.72 -7.20
N ALA A 292 -23.07 2.06 -8.49
CA ALA A 292 -24.19 2.06 -9.42
C ALA A 292 -24.16 0.84 -10.35
N ALA A 293 -25.35 0.36 -10.73
CA ALA A 293 -25.47 -0.71 -11.71
C ALA A 293 -25.01 -0.21 -13.10
N ILE A 294 -24.17 -1.01 -13.75
CA ILE A 294 -23.71 -0.74 -15.12
C ILE A 294 -24.68 -1.37 -16.11
N GLU A 295 -25.10 -0.61 -17.12
CA GLU A 295 -25.86 -1.13 -18.25
C GLU A 295 -24.94 -1.44 -19.45
N PRO A 296 -25.05 -2.61 -20.11
CA PRO A 296 -26.00 -3.68 -19.83
C PRO A 296 -25.64 -4.54 -18.61
N SER A 297 -24.35 -4.71 -18.32
CA SER A 297 -23.86 -5.41 -17.13
C SER A 297 -22.40 -5.05 -16.86
N ASN A 298 -21.91 -5.36 -15.65
CA ASN A 298 -20.49 -5.22 -15.31
C ASN A 298 -19.71 -6.41 -15.90
N PRO A 299 -18.78 -6.20 -16.85
CA PRO A 299 -18.07 -7.30 -17.54
C PRO A 299 -17.32 -8.24 -16.61
N TRP A 300 -16.88 -7.76 -15.44
CA TRP A 300 -16.17 -8.59 -14.45
C TRP A 300 -17.07 -9.56 -13.69
N LEU A 301 -18.39 -9.36 -13.73
CA LEU A 301 -19.38 -10.19 -13.05
C LEU A 301 -20.18 -11.06 -14.03
N SER A 302 -20.38 -10.58 -15.26
CA SER A 302 -21.20 -11.24 -16.28
C SER A 302 -20.41 -11.95 -17.36
N ASP A 303 -19.09 -11.71 -17.45
CA ASP A 303 -18.24 -12.11 -18.58
C ASP A 303 -18.72 -11.58 -19.95
N ASP A 304 -19.56 -10.54 -19.96
CA ASP A 304 -20.06 -9.86 -21.16
C ASP A 304 -19.30 -8.54 -21.38
N THR A 305 -18.56 -8.44 -22.48
CA THR A 305 -17.74 -7.26 -22.82
C THR A 305 -18.52 -6.13 -23.49
N ALA A 306 -19.83 -6.29 -23.72
CA ALA A 306 -20.65 -5.32 -24.45
C ALA A 306 -20.57 -3.89 -23.87
N PHE A 307 -20.44 -3.75 -22.55
CA PHE A 307 -20.26 -2.44 -21.92
C PHE A 307 -18.97 -1.73 -22.40
N TRP A 308 -17.84 -2.46 -22.48
CA TRP A 308 -16.59 -1.88 -22.96
C TRP A 308 -16.67 -1.48 -24.43
N ASP A 309 -17.33 -2.29 -25.25
CA ASP A 309 -17.55 -1.97 -26.67
C ASP A 309 -18.42 -0.71 -26.85
N LEU A 310 -19.45 -0.56 -26.02
CA LEU A 310 -20.29 0.64 -25.98
C LEU A 310 -19.50 1.89 -25.55
N GLU A 311 -18.66 1.79 -24.51
CA GLU A 311 -17.82 2.90 -24.06
C GLU A 311 -16.71 3.26 -25.06
N ALA A 312 -16.20 2.29 -25.84
CA ALA A 312 -15.22 2.53 -26.90
C ALA A 312 -15.85 3.05 -28.21
N SER A 313 -17.17 2.94 -28.36
CA SER A 313 -17.89 3.33 -29.57
C SER A 313 -17.70 4.81 -29.93
N ARG A 314 -17.76 5.11 -31.23
CA ARG A 314 -17.82 6.50 -31.75
C ARG A 314 -19.20 7.14 -31.54
N ASP A 315 -20.23 6.33 -31.31
CA ASP A 315 -21.60 6.78 -31.02
C ASP A 315 -21.84 6.72 -29.51
N PRO A 316 -21.58 7.83 -28.78
CA PRO A 316 -21.59 7.84 -27.33
C PRO A 316 -23.01 7.59 -26.78
N SER A 317 -23.08 6.90 -25.64
CA SER A 317 -24.33 6.74 -24.90
C SER A 317 -24.80 8.07 -24.30
N GLN A 318 -26.08 8.17 -23.96
CA GLN A 318 -26.63 9.35 -23.29
C GLN A 318 -25.89 9.66 -21.97
N GLN A 319 -25.54 8.63 -21.20
CA GLN A 319 -24.77 8.76 -19.96
C GLN A 319 -23.38 9.32 -20.22
N ARG A 320 -22.68 8.83 -21.26
CA ARG A 320 -21.37 9.35 -21.66
C ARG A 320 -21.44 10.81 -22.11
N VAL A 321 -22.46 11.20 -22.88
CA VAL A 321 -22.71 12.59 -23.27
C VAL A 321 -23.01 13.47 -22.05
N LYS A 322 -23.82 13.00 -21.09
CA LYS A 322 -24.15 13.73 -19.86
C LYS A 322 -22.90 14.10 -19.05
N LYS A 323 -21.87 13.24 -19.02
CA LYS A 323 -20.56 13.54 -18.37
C LYS A 323 -19.88 14.76 -18.98
N TRP A 324 -19.99 14.95 -20.29
CA TRP A 324 -19.37 16.10 -20.97
C TRP A 324 -19.92 17.42 -20.45
N GLY A 325 -21.15 17.46 -19.92
CA GLY A 325 -21.74 18.64 -19.32
C GLY A 325 -21.18 19.01 -17.94
N PHE A 326 -20.44 18.11 -17.28
CA PHE A 326 -19.91 18.35 -15.94
C PHE A 326 -18.76 19.35 -15.94
N SER A 327 -17.89 19.28 -16.95
CA SER A 327 -16.79 20.22 -17.12
C SER A 327 -16.20 20.13 -18.53
N LEU A 328 -15.54 21.20 -18.96
CA LEU A 328 -14.79 21.19 -20.23
C LEU A 328 -13.73 20.10 -20.22
N GLU A 329 -13.11 19.83 -19.07
CA GLU A 329 -12.14 18.75 -18.89
C GLU A 329 -12.73 17.37 -19.25
N GLU A 330 -13.97 17.07 -18.83
CA GLU A 330 -14.63 15.80 -19.18
C GLU A 330 -14.94 15.70 -20.68
N ALA A 331 -15.43 16.78 -21.29
CA ALA A 331 -15.65 16.85 -22.72
C ALA A 331 -14.33 16.67 -23.52
N LEU A 332 -13.23 17.25 -23.05
CA LEU A 332 -11.92 17.16 -23.71
C LEU A 332 -11.18 15.85 -23.46
N LYS A 333 -11.45 15.13 -22.36
CA LYS A 333 -10.89 13.79 -22.13
C LYS A 333 -11.49 12.78 -23.10
N ASP A 334 -12.78 12.93 -23.42
CA ASP A 334 -13.50 12.05 -24.33
C ASP A 334 -13.15 12.36 -25.80
N PRO A 335 -12.69 11.39 -26.63
CA PRO A 335 -12.50 11.60 -28.07
C PRO A 335 -13.77 12.08 -28.80
N ALA A 336 -14.93 11.47 -28.51
CA ALA A 336 -16.19 11.88 -29.14
C ALA A 336 -16.63 13.26 -28.65
N GLY A 337 -16.41 13.57 -27.37
CA GLY A 337 -16.68 14.90 -26.81
C GLY A 337 -15.84 15.99 -27.47
N ARG A 338 -14.54 15.74 -27.66
CA ARG A 338 -13.63 16.62 -28.41
C ARG A 338 -14.09 16.85 -29.84
N ASP A 339 -14.44 15.78 -30.55
CA ASP A 339 -14.85 15.88 -31.95
C ASP A 339 -16.14 16.71 -32.09
N GLN A 340 -17.11 16.52 -31.21
CA GLN A 340 -18.36 17.30 -31.23
C GLN A 340 -18.13 18.76 -30.83
N PHE A 341 -17.27 19.01 -29.85
CA PHE A 341 -16.91 20.38 -29.47
C PHE A 341 -16.14 21.08 -30.59
N LEU A 342 -15.22 20.39 -31.27
CA LEU A 342 -14.50 20.94 -32.43
C LEU A 342 -15.46 21.29 -33.57
N LYS A 343 -16.39 20.39 -33.92
CA LYS A 343 -17.42 20.66 -34.95
C LYS A 343 -18.25 21.90 -34.62
N PHE A 344 -18.62 22.06 -33.36
CA PHE A 344 -19.32 23.26 -32.90
C PHE A 344 -18.48 24.52 -33.12
N LEU A 345 -17.21 24.53 -32.70
CA LEU A 345 -16.32 25.68 -32.89
C LEU A 345 -16.05 25.99 -34.36
N GLU A 346 -15.95 24.97 -35.22
CA GLU A 346 -15.80 25.15 -36.67
C GLU A 346 -17.03 25.82 -37.29
N SER A 347 -18.24 25.47 -36.83
CA SER A 347 -19.48 26.12 -37.27
C SER A 347 -19.56 27.61 -36.89
N GLU A 348 -18.83 28.01 -35.85
CA GLU A 348 -18.73 29.40 -35.38
C GLU A 348 -17.40 30.07 -35.78
N PHE A 349 -16.60 29.44 -36.65
CA PHE A 349 -15.29 29.95 -37.08
C PHE A 349 -14.35 30.31 -35.92
N SER A 350 -14.34 29.51 -34.84
CA SER A 350 -13.55 29.75 -33.61
C SER A 350 -12.76 28.51 -33.13
N SER A 351 -12.46 27.60 -34.07
CA SER A 351 -11.79 26.31 -33.81
C SER A 351 -10.30 26.41 -33.46
N GLU A 352 -9.65 27.52 -33.78
CA GLU A 352 -8.22 27.77 -33.58
C GLU A 352 -7.78 27.61 -32.12
N ASN A 353 -8.63 28.03 -31.17
CA ASN A 353 -8.37 27.90 -29.73
C ASN A 353 -8.23 26.44 -29.29
N LEU A 354 -9.15 25.58 -29.75
CA LEU A 354 -9.10 24.16 -29.41
C LEU A 354 -7.95 23.46 -30.13
N ARG A 355 -7.69 23.80 -31.40
CA ARG A 355 -6.56 23.24 -32.16
C ARG A 355 -5.23 23.60 -31.52
N PHE A 356 -5.04 24.85 -31.12
CA PHE A 356 -3.86 25.27 -30.35
C PHE A 356 -3.73 24.48 -29.05
N TRP A 357 -4.80 24.40 -28.25
CA TRP A 357 -4.77 23.69 -26.97
C TRP A 357 -4.39 22.21 -27.15
N LEU A 358 -4.95 21.54 -28.17
CA LEU A 358 -4.62 20.16 -28.53
C LEU A 358 -3.18 20.01 -29.02
N ALA A 359 -2.67 20.96 -29.82
CA ALA A 359 -1.29 20.96 -30.29
C ALA A 359 -0.30 21.06 -29.12
N VAL A 360 -0.60 21.89 -28.10
CA VAL A 360 0.21 21.97 -26.88
C VAL A 360 0.09 20.70 -26.03
N GLN A 361 -1.08 20.07 -25.96
CA GLN A 361 -1.22 18.74 -25.30
C GLN A 361 -0.38 17.67 -26.00
N ASP A 362 -0.31 17.68 -27.34
CA ASP A 362 0.53 16.79 -28.13
C ASP A 362 2.01 17.05 -27.83
N LEU A 363 2.46 18.32 -27.85
CA LEU A 363 3.83 18.72 -27.53
C LEU A 363 4.32 18.14 -26.20
N LYS A 364 3.48 18.18 -25.16
CA LYS A 364 3.80 17.64 -23.82
C LYS A 364 4.08 16.13 -23.81
N ARG A 365 3.57 15.39 -24.80
CA ARG A 365 3.67 13.92 -24.92
C ARG A 365 4.74 13.49 -25.93
N ARG A 366 5.30 14.42 -26.70
CA ARG A 366 6.33 14.14 -27.71
C ARG A 366 7.65 13.63 -27.10
N PRO A 367 8.39 12.75 -27.81
CA PRO A 367 9.77 12.45 -27.50
C PRO A 367 10.61 13.72 -27.39
N LEU A 368 11.58 13.79 -26.47
CA LEU A 368 12.33 15.02 -26.18
C LEU A 368 13.00 15.61 -27.44
N GLN A 369 13.47 14.75 -28.36
CA GLN A 369 14.10 15.14 -29.62
C GLN A 369 13.17 15.91 -30.59
N GLU A 370 11.85 15.71 -30.50
CA GLU A 370 10.85 16.37 -31.36
C GLU A 370 10.27 17.64 -30.73
N VAL A 371 10.52 17.88 -29.43
CA VAL A 371 9.90 18.98 -28.69
C VAL A 371 10.29 20.34 -29.28
N ALA A 372 11.56 20.53 -29.61
CA ALA A 372 12.03 21.82 -30.11
C ALA A 372 11.42 22.17 -31.48
N SER A 373 11.40 21.21 -32.42
CA SER A 373 10.79 21.43 -33.74
C SER A 373 9.28 21.63 -33.64
N ARG A 374 8.59 20.77 -32.85
CA ARG A 374 7.14 20.86 -32.68
C ARG A 374 6.72 22.16 -31.99
N ALA A 375 7.50 22.65 -31.03
CA ALA A 375 7.24 23.95 -30.42
C ALA A 375 7.31 25.06 -31.48
N GLN A 376 8.34 25.10 -32.32
CA GLN A 376 8.44 26.11 -33.37
C GLN A 376 7.28 26.04 -34.38
N GLU A 377 6.84 24.84 -34.76
CA GLU A 377 5.65 24.67 -35.63
C GLU A 377 4.40 25.29 -35.00
N ILE A 378 4.15 25.03 -33.71
CA ILE A 378 2.99 25.60 -32.99
C ILE A 378 3.08 27.13 -32.94
N TRP A 379 4.28 27.69 -32.76
CA TRP A 379 4.48 29.13 -32.82
C TRP A 379 4.08 29.70 -34.18
N GLN A 380 4.58 29.11 -35.27
CA GLN A 380 4.30 29.58 -36.63
C GLN A 380 2.82 29.45 -37.01
N GLU A 381 2.14 28.42 -36.52
CA GLU A 381 0.73 28.16 -36.85
C GLU A 381 -0.25 29.08 -36.10
N PHE A 382 0.02 29.42 -34.84
CA PHE A 382 -0.96 30.05 -33.95
C PHE A 382 -0.57 31.42 -33.38
N LEU A 383 0.72 31.77 -33.28
CA LEU A 383 1.18 32.95 -32.55
C LEU A 383 2.11 33.89 -33.34
N ALA A 384 2.77 33.40 -34.39
CA ALA A 384 3.62 34.24 -35.22
C ALA A 384 2.83 35.37 -35.90
N GLU A 385 3.53 36.45 -36.26
CA GLU A 385 2.93 37.55 -37.01
C GLU A 385 2.44 37.03 -38.38
N GLY A 386 1.14 37.19 -38.65
CA GLY A 386 0.51 36.64 -39.86
C GLY A 386 0.25 35.13 -39.81
N ALA A 387 0.23 34.52 -38.61
CA ALA A 387 -0.06 33.10 -38.43
C ALA A 387 -1.40 32.69 -39.07
N PRO A 388 -1.46 31.54 -39.76
CA PRO A 388 -2.64 31.09 -40.51
C PRO A 388 -3.84 30.76 -39.60
N SER A 389 -3.60 30.43 -38.34
CA SER A 389 -4.64 30.16 -37.33
C SER A 389 -4.38 30.98 -36.06
N SER A 390 -4.12 32.28 -36.23
CA SER A 390 -3.80 33.20 -35.13
C SER A 390 -4.86 33.14 -34.01
N ILE A 391 -4.41 32.87 -32.78
CA ILE A 391 -5.27 32.91 -31.58
C ILE A 391 -5.20 34.27 -30.89
N ASN A 392 -6.24 34.61 -30.12
CA ASN A 392 -6.24 35.80 -29.28
C ASN A 392 -5.60 35.47 -27.92
N LEU A 393 -4.48 36.11 -27.61
CA LEU A 393 -3.73 35.90 -26.37
C LEU A 393 -3.44 37.24 -25.70
N ASP A 394 -3.50 37.29 -24.36
CA ASP A 394 -3.08 38.49 -23.63
C ASP A 394 -1.57 38.76 -23.79
N SER A 395 -1.17 40.03 -23.66
CA SER A 395 0.22 40.47 -23.90
C SER A 395 1.22 39.77 -22.97
N HIS A 396 0.84 39.54 -21.71
CA HIS A 396 1.69 38.90 -20.72
C HIS A 396 2.01 37.44 -21.10
N SER A 397 0.99 36.67 -21.46
CA SER A 397 1.11 35.28 -21.89
C SER A 397 1.89 35.16 -23.19
N TYR A 398 1.71 36.12 -24.11
CA TYR A 398 2.46 36.19 -25.37
C TYR A 398 3.96 36.42 -25.14
N GLU A 399 4.30 37.44 -24.34
CA GLU A 399 5.68 37.77 -24.00
C GLU A 399 6.39 36.61 -23.29
N ARG A 400 5.72 35.98 -22.32
CA ARG A 400 6.26 34.83 -21.60
C ARG A 400 6.49 33.63 -22.50
N THR A 401 5.54 33.33 -23.37
CA THR A 401 5.67 32.23 -24.35
C THR A 401 6.84 32.51 -25.32
N SER A 402 6.95 33.74 -25.83
CA SER A 402 8.06 34.16 -26.70
C SER A 402 9.42 33.99 -26.02
N GLN A 403 9.53 34.39 -24.75
CA GLN A 403 10.76 34.20 -23.98
C GLN A 403 11.07 32.71 -23.73
N ASN A 404 10.06 31.89 -23.42
CA ASN A 404 10.21 30.45 -23.21
C ASN A 404 10.65 29.71 -24.49
N LEU A 405 10.36 30.24 -25.67
CA LEU A 405 10.74 29.63 -26.95
C LEU A 405 12.18 29.92 -27.37
N LYS A 406 12.92 30.73 -26.61
CA LYS A 406 14.38 30.85 -26.76
C LYS A 406 15.10 29.56 -26.37
N ASP A 407 14.52 28.79 -25.45
CA ASP A 407 14.95 27.44 -25.07
C ASP A 407 13.72 26.52 -24.97
N PRO A 408 13.22 25.98 -26.09
CA PRO A 408 11.94 25.27 -26.13
C PRO A 408 11.93 24.00 -25.27
N GLY A 409 10.88 23.87 -24.46
CA GLY A 409 10.60 22.68 -23.65
C GLY A 409 9.12 22.31 -23.68
N ARG A 410 8.79 21.18 -23.03
CA ARG A 410 7.41 20.66 -22.98
C ARG A 410 6.38 21.62 -22.35
N TYR A 411 6.87 22.58 -21.56
CA TYR A 411 6.04 23.53 -20.81
C TYR A 411 6.19 24.97 -21.33
N SER A 412 6.78 25.18 -22.51
CA SER A 412 6.99 26.54 -23.05
C SER A 412 5.69 27.31 -23.29
N TYR A 413 4.58 26.61 -23.49
CA TYR A 413 3.25 27.17 -23.74
C TYR A 413 2.31 27.10 -22.53
N GLU A 414 2.78 26.84 -21.31
CA GLU A 414 1.89 26.62 -20.15
C GLU A 414 0.95 27.81 -19.89
N ASP A 415 1.49 29.02 -19.84
CA ASP A 415 0.72 30.24 -19.61
C ASP A 415 -0.31 30.49 -20.74
N ALA A 416 0.12 30.35 -22.00
CA ALA A 416 -0.76 30.52 -23.15
C ALA A 416 -1.86 29.45 -23.20
N GLN A 417 -1.53 28.20 -22.91
CA GLN A 417 -2.48 27.10 -22.88
C GLN A 417 -3.52 27.29 -21.76
N GLU A 418 -3.09 27.73 -20.57
CA GLU A 418 -4.00 28.01 -19.46
C GLU A 418 -4.96 29.16 -19.79
N HIS A 419 -4.46 30.22 -20.41
CA HIS A 419 -5.28 31.34 -20.87
C HIS A 419 -6.36 30.87 -21.85
N ILE A 420 -5.97 30.17 -22.91
CA ILE A 420 -6.90 29.66 -23.94
C ILE A 420 -7.89 28.65 -23.35
N PHE A 421 -7.46 27.80 -22.43
CA PHE A 421 -8.36 26.88 -21.75
C PHE A 421 -9.43 27.61 -20.94
N LYS A 422 -9.06 28.63 -20.16
CA LYS A 422 -10.01 29.46 -19.40
C LYS A 422 -10.97 30.21 -20.31
N LEU A 423 -10.48 30.74 -21.43
CA LEU A 423 -11.30 31.42 -22.44
C LEU A 423 -12.36 30.48 -23.03
N MET A 424 -11.96 29.28 -23.48
CA MET A 424 -12.91 28.28 -23.97
C MET A 424 -13.90 27.85 -22.88
N LYS A 425 -13.44 27.68 -21.63
CA LYS A 425 -14.27 27.23 -20.51
C LYS A 425 -15.36 28.23 -20.14
N SER A 426 -15.05 29.53 -20.16
CA SER A 426 -16.01 30.58 -19.76
C SER A 426 -16.95 31.00 -20.89
N ASP A 427 -16.55 30.86 -22.16
CA ASP A 427 -17.35 31.29 -23.31
C ASP A 427 -17.80 30.11 -24.19
N SER A 428 -16.92 29.59 -25.05
CA SER A 428 -17.30 28.65 -26.13
C SER A 428 -17.92 27.36 -25.59
N TYR A 429 -17.41 26.81 -24.50
CA TYR A 429 -17.96 25.61 -23.85
C TYR A 429 -19.35 25.85 -23.27
N ALA A 430 -19.58 27.01 -22.63
CA ALA A 430 -20.90 27.36 -22.12
C ALA A 430 -21.94 27.57 -23.24
N ARG A 431 -21.50 27.99 -24.44
CA ARG A 431 -22.34 28.05 -25.64
C ARG A 431 -22.55 26.65 -26.25
N PHE A 432 -21.52 25.82 -26.31
CA PHE A 432 -21.61 24.42 -26.76
C PHE A 432 -22.68 23.64 -25.98
N LEU A 433 -22.69 23.71 -24.64
CA LEU A 433 -23.69 23.01 -23.83
C LEU A 433 -25.14 23.47 -24.08
N ARG A 434 -25.33 24.68 -24.61
CA ARG A 434 -26.65 25.22 -24.98
C ARG A 434 -26.99 25.02 -26.46
N SER A 435 -26.03 24.57 -27.26
CA SER A 435 -26.20 24.36 -28.69
C SER A 435 -27.06 23.14 -29.00
N ASN A 436 -27.72 23.15 -30.16
CA ASN A 436 -28.47 21.98 -30.65
C ASN A 436 -27.55 20.77 -30.83
N ILE A 437 -26.27 20.96 -31.18
CA ILE A 437 -25.31 19.86 -31.35
C ILE A 437 -25.20 19.02 -30.07
N TYR A 438 -25.10 19.66 -28.91
CA TYR A 438 -25.04 18.95 -27.63
C TYR A 438 -26.41 18.46 -27.17
N GLN A 439 -27.44 19.31 -27.28
CA GLN A 439 -28.79 18.99 -26.79
C GLN A 439 -29.42 17.82 -27.56
N ASP A 440 -29.22 17.75 -28.87
CA ASP A 440 -29.72 16.65 -29.70
C ASP A 440 -29.05 15.32 -29.32
N LEU A 441 -27.74 15.33 -29.04
CA LEU A 441 -27.01 14.14 -28.54
C LEU A 441 -27.47 13.72 -27.15
N LEU A 442 -27.76 14.68 -26.28
CA LEU A 442 -28.25 14.42 -24.93
C LEU A 442 -29.69 13.86 -24.94
N LEU A 443 -30.51 14.26 -25.91
CA LEU A 443 -31.90 13.82 -26.04
C LEU A 443 -32.07 12.58 -26.92
N ALA A 444 -31.05 12.21 -27.71
CA ALA A 444 -31.06 11.03 -28.56
C ALA A 444 -31.20 9.74 -27.74
N ARG A 445 -32.45 9.29 -27.53
CA ARG A 445 -32.73 7.94 -27.05
C ARG A 445 -32.41 6.96 -28.17
N LYS A 446 -31.45 6.06 -27.96
CA LYS A 446 -31.37 4.84 -28.79
C LYS A 446 -32.70 4.10 -28.62
N LYS A 447 -33.53 4.08 -29.67
CA LYS A 447 -34.57 3.05 -29.81
C LYS A 447 -33.84 1.73 -29.85
N VAL A 448 -33.90 0.95 -28.77
CA VAL A 448 -33.51 -0.45 -28.80
C VAL A 448 -34.45 -1.12 -29.79
N SER A 449 -33.97 -1.41 -31.00
CA SER A 449 -34.71 -2.23 -31.94
C SER A 449 -34.74 -3.65 -31.36
N CYS A 450 -35.81 -3.98 -30.64
CA CYS A 450 -36.18 -5.38 -30.43
C CYS A 450 -36.50 -5.96 -31.80
N THR A 451 -35.54 -6.67 -32.40
CA THR A 451 -35.85 -7.66 -33.43
C THR A 451 -36.56 -8.81 -32.75
N HIS A 452 -37.84 -8.98 -33.07
CA HIS A 452 -38.72 -10.07 -32.65
C HIS A 452 -38.24 -11.43 -33.15
#